data_AF-B2IAM0-F1
#
_entry.id   AF-B2IAM0-F1
#
_cell.length_a   1.000
_cell.length_b   1.000
_cell.length_c   1.000
_cell.angle_alpha   90.00
_cell.angle_beta   90.00
_cell.angle_gamma   90.00
#
_symmetry.space_group_name_H-M   'P 1'
#
loop_
_entity.id
_entity.type
_entity.pdbx_description
1 polymer ?
#
loop_
_entity_poly.entity_id
_entity_poly.type
_entity_poly.pdbx_seq_one_letter_code
_entity_poly.pdbx_strand_id
1 'polypeptide(L)'
;MTDFKDREPALLRLSKGAMREWYGLILGWLLVMAVGGCLLWNVARARGLLPRGDSMMLWVGIVIVCLSVLGAVLWYCRRSLLQALFLPRLPPDWIRASLCIQTALPSLAHASHSVLACHDASWERFCGGLLIAEDLNPATAQCAPWETLDAQACINRLEQLRESWQQASQRRIQQQQRRYWLEMVLVLIDHGVSRPLHDGSLPDVLMLRTECLLLGVDQGPLVLNDVPGVFARRLWLALQVLPEVQRKQAHMQWSLLHLLHDLGREVKALDALAQLVLVLAWNPEMDLDQVEVAYAQAAEYRKRICDWLVRAAQVIVSEDSQVRLDKYLLLLCPLLSSLGGDDIGYVEALRPLHTGFTRLYESRLRTLVTLADEVEQQLGLRLLSAPSSAVQSVAQDSPLLDQ
;
A
#
# COMPACT_ATOMS: atom_id res chain seq x y z
N MET A 1 35.96 23.20 -10.50
CA MET A 1 37.28 22.51 -10.54
C MET A 1 37.86 22.54 -9.13
N THR A 2 38.46 21.43 -8.70
CA THR A 2 38.80 20.98 -7.32
C THR A 2 37.57 20.58 -6.51
N ASP A 3 37.39 19.37 -5.99
CA ASP A 3 38.19 18.15 -5.98
C ASP A 3 37.20 16.99 -5.76
N PHE A 4 37.13 16.02 -6.67
CA PHE A 4 36.05 15.00 -6.74
C PHE A 4 36.54 13.62 -6.27
N LYS A 5 37.55 13.57 -5.37
CA LYS A 5 38.31 12.34 -5.10
C LYS A 5 38.21 11.72 -3.71
N ASP A 6 37.53 12.34 -2.73
CA ASP A 6 37.49 11.81 -1.35
C ASP A 6 36.08 11.53 -0.80
N ARG A 7 35.24 10.83 -1.55
CA ARG A 7 34.03 10.20 -0.97
C ARG A 7 33.97 8.73 -1.33
N GLU A 8 34.71 7.94 -0.57
CA GLU A 8 34.44 6.51 -0.38
C GLU A 8 32.98 6.30 0.07
N PRO A 9 32.33 5.20 -0.36
CA PRO A 9 30.93 4.93 -0.06
C PRO A 9 30.76 4.62 1.43
N ALA A 10 29.88 5.37 2.09
CA ALA A 10 29.42 5.10 3.44
C ALA A 10 28.58 3.81 3.48
N LEU A 11 29.26 2.67 3.45
CA LEU A 11 28.75 1.38 3.88
C LEU A 11 28.35 1.49 5.36
N LEU A 12 27.05 1.40 5.61
CA LEU A 12 26.41 0.79 6.77
C LEU A 12 27.20 0.86 8.10
N ARG A 13 27.09 1.99 8.82
CA ARG A 13 27.21 1.93 10.28
C ARG A 13 25.89 1.41 10.86
N LEU A 14 25.71 0.09 10.80
CA LEU A 14 24.89 -0.64 11.76
C LEU A 14 25.32 -0.20 13.16
N SER A 15 24.35 0.10 14.04
CA SER A 15 24.67 0.54 15.40
C SER A 15 25.59 -0.50 16.05
N LYS A 16 26.70 -0.02 16.65
CA LYS A 16 27.72 -0.88 17.27
C LYS A 16 27.14 -1.81 18.35
N GLY A 17 25.93 -1.53 18.86
CA GLY A 17 25.19 -2.39 19.77
C GLY A 17 24.60 -3.62 19.10
N ALA A 18 23.84 -3.44 18.00
CA ALA A 18 23.18 -4.54 17.29
C ALA A 18 24.20 -5.50 16.66
N MET A 19 25.29 -5.00 16.06
CA MET A 19 26.36 -5.88 15.57
C MET A 19 26.96 -6.72 16.69
N ARG A 20 27.15 -6.17 17.89
CA ARG A 20 27.80 -6.85 19.02
C ARG A 20 26.93 -7.97 19.60
N GLU A 21 25.62 -7.80 19.60
CA GLU A 21 24.66 -8.84 20.01
C GLU A 21 24.59 -9.98 18.98
N TRP A 22 24.57 -9.64 17.69
CA TRP A 22 24.60 -10.64 16.61
C TRP A 22 25.91 -11.42 16.57
N TYR A 23 27.07 -10.75 16.67
CA TYR A 23 28.37 -11.42 16.78
C TYR A 23 28.48 -12.21 18.09
N GLY A 24 27.88 -11.76 19.19
CA GLY A 24 27.85 -12.48 20.46
C GLY A 24 27.05 -13.77 20.40
N LEU A 25 25.89 -13.76 19.74
CA LEU A 25 25.08 -14.95 19.50
C LEU A 25 25.77 -15.94 18.55
N ILE A 26 26.38 -15.45 17.47
CA ILE A 26 27.13 -16.29 16.53
C ILE A 26 28.36 -16.91 17.21
N LEU A 27 29.11 -16.11 17.97
CA LEU A 27 30.29 -16.57 18.70
C LEU A 27 29.90 -17.57 19.81
N GLY A 28 28.80 -17.32 20.52
CA GLY A 28 28.27 -18.21 21.55
C GLY A 28 27.88 -19.57 20.97
N TRP A 29 27.21 -19.59 19.82
CA TRP A 29 26.83 -20.82 19.13
C TRP A 29 28.03 -21.57 18.53
N LEU A 30 29.01 -20.85 17.98
CA LEU A 30 30.27 -21.47 17.54
C LEU A 30 31.02 -22.10 18.72
N LEU A 31 30.98 -21.48 19.90
CA LEU A 31 31.58 -22.03 21.12
C LEU A 31 30.83 -23.28 21.59
N VAL A 32 29.50 -23.30 21.56
CA VAL A 32 28.69 -24.49 21.90
C VAL A 32 28.96 -25.63 20.92
N MET A 33 29.09 -25.33 19.62
CA MET A 33 29.41 -26.34 18.60
C MET A 33 30.86 -26.83 18.71
N ALA A 34 31.82 -25.96 19.04
CA ALA A 34 33.20 -26.34 19.27
C ALA A 34 33.35 -27.20 20.54
N VAL A 35 32.66 -26.84 21.62
CA VAL A 35 32.65 -27.60 22.89
C VAL A 35 31.92 -28.94 22.70
N GLY A 36 30.77 -28.93 22.02
CA GLY A 36 30.03 -30.15 21.67
C GLY A 36 30.83 -31.08 20.76
N GLY A 37 31.53 -30.53 19.76
CA GLY A 37 32.45 -31.25 18.88
C GLY A 37 33.65 -31.83 19.63
N CYS A 38 34.26 -31.06 20.55
CA CYS A 38 35.35 -31.54 21.41
C CYS A 38 34.90 -32.64 22.39
N LEU A 39 33.69 -32.53 22.95
CA LEU A 39 33.12 -33.55 23.83
C LEU A 39 32.82 -34.84 23.06
N LEU A 40 32.22 -34.73 21.88
CA LEU A 40 31.99 -35.87 20.98
C LEU A 40 33.31 -36.52 20.54
N TRP A 41 34.34 -35.72 20.24
CA TRP A 41 35.68 -36.20 19.92
C TRP A 41 36.32 -36.96 21.09
N ASN A 42 36.22 -36.43 22.30
CA ASN A 42 36.76 -37.07 23.50
C ASN A 42 36.01 -38.37 23.85
N VAL A 43 34.69 -38.41 23.66
CA VAL A 43 33.87 -39.61 23.86
C VAL A 43 34.16 -40.66 22.78
N ALA A 44 34.32 -40.26 21.51
CA ALA A 44 34.67 -41.16 20.42
C ALA A 44 36.08 -41.75 20.56
N ARG A 45 37.04 -40.94 21.05
CA ARG A 45 38.40 -41.36 21.37
C ARG A 45 38.45 -42.31 22.57
N ALA A 46 37.67 -42.02 23.61
CA ALA A 46 37.57 -42.88 24.79
C ALA A 46 36.92 -44.25 24.49
N ARG A 47 36.04 -44.31 23.48
CA ARG A 47 35.37 -45.54 23.02
C ARG A 47 36.13 -46.28 21.92
N GLY A 48 37.33 -45.82 21.52
CA GLY A 48 38.20 -46.51 20.57
C GLY A 48 37.68 -46.53 19.12
N LEU A 49 36.73 -45.65 18.76
CA LEU A 49 36.03 -45.66 17.47
C LEU A 49 36.74 -44.92 16.34
N LEU A 50 38.03 -44.55 16.49
CA LEU A 50 38.77 -43.79 15.47
C LEU A 50 39.72 -44.72 14.70
N PRO A 51 39.41 -45.10 13.44
CA PRO A 51 40.38 -45.72 12.56
C PRO A 51 41.45 -44.69 12.14
N ARG A 52 42.70 -45.16 12.10
CA ARG A 52 43.91 -44.39 11.88
C ARG A 52 44.07 -44.12 10.38
N GLY A 53 43.46 -43.03 9.89
CA GLY A 53 43.62 -42.56 8.50
C GLY A 53 42.28 -42.18 7.88
N ASP A 54 42.21 -41.00 7.25
CA ASP A 54 41.05 -40.44 6.51
C ASP A 54 39.86 -39.87 7.29
N SER A 55 39.93 -39.77 8.62
CA SER A 55 38.85 -39.17 9.41
C SER A 55 38.70 -37.66 9.20
N MET A 56 39.75 -36.92 8.85
CA MET A 56 39.69 -35.46 8.79
C MET A 56 38.83 -34.91 7.64
N MET A 57 38.87 -35.53 6.46
CA MET A 57 38.05 -35.11 5.32
C MET A 57 36.57 -35.43 5.51
N LEU A 58 36.26 -36.56 6.16
CA LEU A 58 34.89 -36.98 6.42
C LEU A 58 34.21 -36.03 7.42
N TRP A 59 34.95 -35.55 8.43
CA TRP A 59 34.46 -34.55 9.38
C TRP A 59 34.28 -33.16 8.76
N VAL A 60 35.17 -32.72 7.86
CA VAL A 60 34.99 -31.45 7.12
C VAL A 60 33.74 -31.51 6.24
N GLY A 61 33.49 -32.64 5.56
CA GLY A 61 32.27 -32.86 4.79
C GLY A 61 31.01 -32.76 5.65
N ILE A 62 31.01 -33.40 6.82
CA ILE A 62 29.89 -33.32 7.77
C ILE A 62 29.65 -31.87 8.24
N VAL A 63 30.71 -31.11 8.51
CA VAL A 63 30.58 -29.69 8.92
C VAL A 63 30.01 -28.83 7.80
N ILE A 64 30.43 -29.02 6.55
CA ILE A 64 29.91 -28.28 5.40
C ILE A 64 28.43 -28.61 5.17
N VAL A 65 28.06 -29.89 5.23
CA VAL A 65 26.66 -30.32 5.10
C VAL A 65 25.82 -29.74 6.25
N CYS A 66 26.30 -29.82 7.49
CA CYS A 66 25.60 -29.23 8.64
C CYS A 66 25.46 -27.71 8.51
N LEU A 67 26.48 -26.98 8.02
CA LEU A 67 26.40 -25.53 7.79
C LEU A 67 25.42 -25.19 6.65
N SER A 68 25.38 -26.00 5.58
CA SER A 68 24.43 -25.81 4.48
C SER A 68 22.99 -26.09 4.89
N VAL A 69 22.76 -27.14 5.69
CA VAL A 69 21.46 -27.48 6.28
C VAL A 69 21.06 -26.41 7.28
N LEU A 70 21.98 -25.90 8.11
CA LEU A 70 21.70 -24.81 9.05
C LEU A 70 21.37 -23.51 8.30
N GLY A 71 22.07 -23.20 7.21
CA GLY A 71 21.76 -22.07 6.33
C GLY A 71 20.38 -22.19 5.69
N ALA A 72 20.03 -23.40 5.22
CA ALA A 72 18.70 -23.69 4.68
C ALA A 72 17.60 -23.64 5.74
N VAL A 73 17.87 -24.12 6.96
CA VAL A 73 16.94 -24.05 8.10
C VAL A 73 16.80 -22.62 8.60
N LEU A 74 17.87 -21.82 8.66
CA LEU A 74 17.79 -20.40 9.01
C LEU A 74 17.06 -19.60 7.92
N TRP A 75 17.27 -19.92 6.64
CA TRP A 75 16.51 -19.34 5.54
C TRP A 75 15.04 -19.75 5.59
N TYR A 76 14.74 -21.01 5.89
CA TYR A 76 13.38 -21.54 6.06
C TYR A 76 12.71 -20.98 7.31
N CYS A 77 13.41 -20.83 8.44
CA CYS A 77 12.90 -20.23 9.67
C CYS A 77 12.72 -18.73 9.51
N ARG A 78 13.59 -18.02 8.77
CA ARG A 78 13.37 -16.61 8.38
C ARG A 78 12.14 -16.49 7.48
N ARG A 79 12.00 -17.36 6.48
CA ARG A 79 10.82 -17.46 5.61
C ARG A 79 9.57 -17.82 6.41
N SER A 80 9.65 -18.73 7.36
CA SER A 80 8.57 -19.17 8.25
C SER A 80 8.20 -18.11 9.29
N LEU A 81 9.14 -17.32 9.80
CA LEU A 81 8.88 -16.16 10.67
C LEU A 81 8.24 -15.02 9.88
N LEU A 82 8.68 -14.80 8.65
CA LEU A 82 8.04 -13.85 7.72
C LEU A 82 6.65 -14.32 7.29
N GLN A 83 6.45 -15.62 7.10
CA GLN A 83 5.13 -16.25 6.84
C GLN A 83 4.23 -16.31 8.09
N ALA A 84 4.79 -16.49 9.29
CA ALA A 84 4.03 -16.49 10.54
C ALA A 84 3.56 -15.09 10.95
N LEU A 85 4.30 -14.04 10.53
CA LEU A 85 3.87 -12.65 10.64
C LEU A 85 2.94 -12.23 9.49
N PHE A 86 3.01 -12.89 8.33
CA PHE A 86 2.22 -12.56 7.14
C PHE A 86 1.71 -13.83 6.42
N LEU A 87 0.45 -14.17 6.73
CA LEU A 87 -0.49 -15.15 6.13
C LEU A 87 -0.57 -16.59 6.71
N PRO A 88 -1.78 -17.06 7.09
CA PRO A 88 -2.15 -18.47 7.00
C PRO A 88 -2.68 -18.83 5.59
N ARG A 89 -2.56 -20.12 5.30
CA ARG A 89 -2.76 -20.86 4.03
C ARG A 89 -4.19 -20.81 3.43
N LEU A 90 -4.26 -20.60 2.11
CA LEU A 90 -5.01 -21.33 1.05
C LEU A 90 -6.57 -21.42 1.10
N PRO A 91 -7.26 -21.80 -0.02
CA PRO A 91 -8.55 -21.29 -0.54
C PRO A 91 -9.77 -21.72 0.31
N PRO A 92 -10.95 -21.03 0.34
CA PRO A 92 -11.76 -20.54 -0.79
C PRO A 92 -12.32 -19.10 -0.67
N ASP A 93 -11.96 -18.33 0.35
CA ASP A 93 -12.50 -16.98 0.57
C ASP A 93 -11.58 -15.89 -0.01
N TRP A 94 -11.47 -15.78 -1.34
CA TRP A 94 -10.71 -14.69 -1.98
C TRP A 94 -11.34 -13.31 -1.75
N ILE A 95 -12.60 -13.26 -1.33
CA ILE A 95 -13.29 -12.05 -0.83
C ILE A 95 -12.72 -11.59 0.52
N ARG A 96 -12.10 -12.47 1.31
CA ARG A 96 -11.36 -12.10 2.54
C ARG A 96 -9.89 -11.78 2.28
N ALA A 97 -9.32 -12.16 1.14
CA ALA A 97 -7.96 -11.78 0.77
C ALA A 97 -7.82 -10.28 0.47
N SER A 98 -8.84 -9.66 -0.14
CA SER A 98 -8.91 -8.19 -0.23
C SER A 98 -8.99 -7.52 1.13
N LEU A 99 -9.62 -8.17 2.12
CA LEU A 99 -9.66 -7.70 3.51
C LEU A 99 -8.30 -7.87 4.20
N CYS A 100 -7.57 -8.97 3.95
CA CYS A 100 -6.25 -9.19 4.54
C CYS A 100 -5.17 -8.22 4.02
N ILE A 101 -5.24 -7.80 2.74
CA ILE A 101 -4.37 -6.74 2.19
C ILE A 101 -4.74 -5.37 2.80
N GLN A 102 -6.03 -5.12 3.09
CA GLN A 102 -6.47 -3.94 3.84
C GLN A 102 -6.06 -3.97 5.32
N THR A 103 -5.95 -5.14 5.96
CA THR A 103 -5.55 -5.28 7.37
C THR A 103 -4.05 -5.48 7.59
N ALA A 104 -3.27 -5.75 6.55
CA ALA A 104 -1.80 -5.85 6.61
C ALA A 104 -1.09 -4.49 6.48
N LEU A 105 -1.84 -3.39 6.36
CA LEU A 105 -1.31 -2.07 6.69
C LEU A 105 -0.87 -2.10 8.16
N PRO A 106 0.39 -1.78 8.50
CA PRO A 106 0.65 -1.34 9.85
C PRO A 106 -0.26 -0.13 10.06
N SER A 107 -1.20 -0.26 10.99
CA SER A 107 -1.73 0.88 11.71
C SER A 107 -0.51 1.60 12.25
N LEU A 108 0.00 2.58 11.49
CA LEU A 108 0.96 3.54 11.99
C LEU A 108 0.26 4.13 13.19
N ALA A 109 0.81 3.81 14.36
CA ALA A 109 0.38 4.34 15.63
C ALA A 109 0.14 5.83 15.41
N HIS A 110 -1.11 6.24 15.67
CA HIS A 110 -1.45 7.65 15.70
C HIS A 110 -0.41 8.31 16.58
N ALA A 111 0.43 9.17 15.98
CA ALA A 111 1.12 10.17 16.77
C ALA A 111 -0.02 11.00 17.37
N SER A 112 -0.30 10.72 18.64
CA SER A 112 -1.31 11.37 19.45
C SER A 112 -0.89 12.83 19.66
N HIS A 113 -1.05 13.62 18.62
CA HIS A 113 -1.38 15.02 18.79
C HIS A 113 -2.90 15.08 18.80
N SER A 114 -3.43 15.38 19.97
CA SER A 114 -4.81 15.76 20.24
C SER A 114 -5.20 16.99 19.39
N VAL A 115 -5.32 16.81 18.08
CA VAL A 115 -5.88 17.80 17.17
C VAL A 115 -7.37 17.48 17.07
N LEU A 116 -8.09 17.94 18.10
CA LEU A 116 -9.54 18.11 18.23
C LEU A 116 -10.42 17.06 17.51
N ALA A 117 -11.13 16.24 18.29
CA ALA A 117 -12.18 15.32 17.82
C ALA A 117 -13.23 15.93 16.85
N CYS A 118 -13.35 17.26 16.80
CA CYS A 118 -14.19 17.99 15.84
C CYS A 118 -13.67 17.92 14.38
N HIS A 119 -12.34 17.90 14.18
CA HIS A 119 -11.74 17.85 12.84
C HIS A 119 -11.96 16.49 12.17
N ASP A 120 -11.94 15.40 12.94
CA ASP A 120 -12.25 14.06 12.45
C ASP A 120 -13.75 13.85 12.20
N ALA A 121 -14.62 14.49 12.99
CA ALA A 121 -16.07 14.41 12.80
C ALA A 121 -16.54 14.95 11.44
N SER A 122 -15.93 16.05 10.96
CA SER A 122 -16.24 16.60 9.62
C SER A 122 -15.79 15.64 8.51
N TRP A 123 -14.62 15.01 8.64
CA TRP A 123 -14.16 14.02 7.69
C TRP A 123 -15.08 12.79 7.66
N GLU A 124 -15.45 12.26 8.83
CA GLU A 124 -16.30 11.07 8.95
C GLU A 124 -17.73 11.29 8.45
N ARG A 125 -18.33 12.46 8.73
CA ARG A 125 -19.68 12.82 8.25
C ARG A 125 -19.80 12.76 6.72
N PHE A 126 -18.72 13.13 6.03
CA PHE A 126 -18.68 13.33 4.60
C PHE A 126 -18.00 12.20 3.83
N CYS A 127 -16.93 11.61 4.37
CA CYS A 127 -16.16 10.56 3.72
C CYS A 127 -16.45 9.16 4.28
N GLY A 128 -17.07 9.05 5.46
CA GLY A 128 -17.48 7.80 6.12
C GLY A 128 -18.63 7.08 5.41
N GLY A 129 -18.47 6.78 4.13
CA GLY A 129 -19.43 6.08 3.29
C GLY A 129 -20.03 6.92 2.15
N LEU A 130 -19.43 8.04 1.77
CA LEU A 130 -19.94 8.89 0.67
C LEU A 130 -18.87 9.31 -0.34
N LEU A 131 -17.58 9.11 -0.07
CA LEU A 131 -16.53 9.49 -1.02
C LEU A 131 -15.30 8.59 -0.86
N ILE A 132 -14.75 8.14 -1.97
CA ILE A 132 -13.38 7.66 -2.05
C ILE A 132 -12.54 8.88 -2.43
N ALA A 133 -11.61 9.30 -1.56
CA ALA A 133 -10.91 10.58 -1.69
C ALA A 133 -10.28 10.75 -3.09
N GLU A 134 -9.64 9.70 -3.59
CA GLU A 134 -8.90 9.68 -4.85
C GLU A 134 -9.80 9.79 -6.11
N ASP A 135 -11.12 9.59 -5.97
CA ASP A 135 -12.06 9.72 -7.09
C ASP A 135 -12.55 11.16 -7.25
N LEU A 136 -12.30 12.02 -6.25
CA LEU A 136 -12.54 13.45 -6.36
C LEU A 136 -11.66 14.04 -7.45
N ASN A 137 -12.28 14.69 -8.45
CA ASN A 137 -11.57 15.51 -9.41
C ASN A 137 -11.86 16.99 -9.11
N PRO A 138 -10.88 17.79 -8.67
CA PRO A 138 -11.11 19.20 -8.42
C PRO A 138 -11.60 19.99 -9.66
N ALA A 139 -11.28 19.55 -10.88
CA ALA A 139 -11.71 20.22 -12.12
C ALA A 139 -13.21 20.14 -12.38
N THR A 140 -13.91 19.15 -11.82
CA THR A 140 -15.34 18.99 -12.05
C THR A 140 -16.20 20.03 -11.35
N ALA A 141 -15.66 20.77 -10.37
CA ALA A 141 -16.41 21.71 -9.54
C ALA A 141 -17.13 22.83 -10.31
N GLN A 142 -16.68 23.16 -11.51
CA GLN A 142 -17.24 24.21 -12.36
C GLN A 142 -17.82 23.67 -13.67
N CYS A 143 -17.91 22.35 -13.82
CA CYS A 143 -18.46 21.74 -15.03
C CYS A 143 -19.95 21.44 -14.86
N ALA A 144 -20.69 21.42 -15.97
CA ALA A 144 -22.01 20.82 -16.02
C ALA A 144 -21.94 19.33 -15.61
N PRO A 145 -22.95 18.78 -14.90
CA PRO A 145 -24.21 19.42 -14.50
C PRO A 145 -24.16 20.16 -13.14
N TRP A 146 -23.00 20.26 -12.49
CA TRP A 146 -22.90 20.70 -11.09
C TRP A 146 -22.70 22.21 -10.93
N GLU A 147 -22.31 22.91 -11.99
CA GLU A 147 -22.03 24.36 -11.99
C GLU A 147 -23.18 25.23 -11.47
N THR A 148 -24.43 24.78 -11.63
CA THR A 148 -25.64 25.53 -11.23
C THR A 148 -26.05 25.28 -9.79
N LEU A 149 -25.44 24.31 -9.11
CA LEU A 149 -25.78 23.99 -7.72
C LEU A 149 -25.21 25.05 -6.78
N ASP A 150 -26.06 25.50 -5.83
CA ASP A 150 -25.67 26.30 -4.69
C ASP A 150 -25.20 25.41 -3.52
N ALA A 151 -24.69 26.03 -2.45
CA ALA A 151 -24.07 25.30 -1.35
C ALA A 151 -25.06 24.34 -0.66
N GLN A 152 -26.30 24.78 -0.41
CA GLN A 152 -27.31 23.94 0.23
C GLN A 152 -27.83 22.84 -0.70
N ALA A 153 -28.01 23.10 -2.00
CA ALA A 153 -28.39 22.06 -2.96
C ALA A 153 -27.30 21.00 -3.09
N CYS A 154 -26.01 21.36 -3.00
CA CYS A 154 -24.93 20.38 -2.98
C CYS A 154 -25.07 19.43 -1.79
N ILE A 155 -25.27 19.96 -0.58
CA ILE A 155 -25.44 19.15 0.63
C ILE A 155 -26.68 18.24 0.52
N ASN A 156 -27.83 18.79 0.12
CA ASN A 156 -29.06 18.04 -0.05
C ASN A 156 -28.91 16.93 -1.11
N ARG A 157 -28.21 17.21 -2.22
CA ARG A 157 -27.95 16.23 -3.27
C ARG A 157 -27.03 15.10 -2.79
N LEU A 158 -25.98 15.42 -2.01
CA LEU A 158 -25.12 14.39 -1.40
C LEU A 158 -25.90 13.50 -0.43
N GLU A 159 -26.82 14.07 0.36
CA GLU A 159 -27.67 13.30 1.27
C GLU A 159 -28.60 12.36 0.49
N GLN A 160 -29.22 12.85 -0.58
CA GLN A 160 -30.08 12.04 -1.47
C GLN A 160 -29.32 10.89 -2.16
N LEU A 161 -28.08 11.13 -2.58
CA LEU A 161 -27.31 10.15 -3.34
C LEU A 161 -26.64 9.09 -2.44
N ARG A 162 -26.51 9.34 -1.14
CA ARG A 162 -25.73 8.53 -0.18
C ARG A 162 -25.95 7.02 -0.33
N GLU A 163 -27.18 6.55 -0.17
CA GLU A 163 -27.49 5.11 -0.18
C GLU A 163 -27.20 4.46 -1.54
N SER A 164 -27.62 5.13 -2.62
CA SER A 164 -27.39 4.64 -3.98
C SER A 164 -25.90 4.60 -4.34
N TRP A 165 -25.11 5.58 -3.86
CA TRP A 165 -23.67 5.59 -4.01
C TRP A 165 -22.99 4.46 -3.23
N GLN A 166 -23.41 4.20 -1.99
CA GLN A 166 -22.86 3.11 -1.18
C GLN A 166 -23.08 1.74 -1.82
N GLN A 167 -24.28 1.49 -2.35
CA GLN A 167 -24.57 0.25 -3.06
C GLN A 167 -23.77 0.14 -4.36
N ALA A 168 -23.66 1.24 -5.10
CA ALA A 168 -22.89 1.28 -6.34
C ALA A 168 -21.39 1.08 -6.09
N SER A 169 -20.82 1.69 -5.05
CA SER A 169 -19.40 1.60 -4.71
C SER A 169 -19.04 0.19 -4.24
N GLN A 170 -19.89 -0.46 -3.45
CA GLN A 170 -19.72 -1.88 -3.09
C GLN A 170 -19.70 -2.79 -4.31
N ARG A 171 -20.62 -2.60 -5.26
CA ARG A 171 -20.61 -3.36 -6.53
C ARG A 171 -19.36 -3.07 -7.35
N ARG A 172 -18.92 -1.81 -7.39
CA ARG A 172 -17.69 -1.41 -8.09
C ARG A 172 -16.46 -2.10 -7.51
N ILE A 173 -16.37 -2.21 -6.18
CA ILE A 173 -15.28 -2.94 -5.50
C ILE A 173 -15.29 -4.42 -5.92
N GLN A 174 -16.45 -5.07 -5.96
CA GLN A 174 -16.56 -6.48 -6.40
C GLN A 174 -16.16 -6.65 -7.87
N GLN A 175 -16.62 -5.74 -8.75
CA GLN A 175 -16.22 -5.72 -10.15
C GLN A 175 -14.70 -5.51 -10.33
N GLN A 176 -14.10 -4.60 -9.55
CA GLN A 176 -12.66 -4.37 -9.56
C GLN A 176 -11.88 -5.60 -9.09
N GLN A 177 -12.33 -6.28 -8.03
CA GLN A 177 -11.72 -7.53 -7.58
C GLN A 177 -11.76 -8.60 -8.66
N ARG A 178 -12.90 -8.76 -9.34
CA ARG A 178 -13.03 -9.69 -10.47
C ARG A 178 -12.10 -9.30 -11.62
N ARG A 179 -12.01 -8.01 -11.93
CA ARG A 179 -11.10 -7.49 -12.96
C ARG A 179 -9.63 -7.74 -12.63
N TYR A 180 -9.19 -7.48 -11.41
CA TYR A 180 -7.81 -7.76 -10.99
C TYR A 180 -7.46 -9.25 -11.12
N TRP A 181 -8.39 -10.13 -10.77
CA TRP A 181 -8.22 -11.57 -10.97
C TRP A 181 -8.09 -11.91 -12.46
N LEU A 182 -8.94 -11.34 -13.32
CA LEU A 182 -8.88 -11.55 -14.77
C LEU A 182 -7.55 -11.06 -15.36
N GLU A 183 -7.11 -9.85 -14.99
CA GLU A 183 -5.85 -9.27 -15.44
C GLU A 183 -4.66 -10.17 -15.07
N MET A 184 -4.64 -10.71 -13.84
CA MET A 184 -3.61 -11.67 -13.42
C MET A 184 -3.60 -12.94 -14.29
N VAL A 185 -4.77 -13.56 -14.49
CA VAL A 185 -4.89 -14.78 -15.30
C VAL A 185 -4.48 -14.53 -16.74
N LEU A 186 -4.92 -13.40 -17.32
CA LEU A 186 -4.58 -13.03 -18.69
C LEU A 186 -3.08 -12.77 -18.85
N VAL A 187 -2.44 -12.09 -17.89
CA VAL A 187 -0.98 -11.86 -17.92
C VAL A 187 -0.21 -13.18 -17.91
N LEU A 188 -0.62 -14.16 -17.11
CA LEU A 188 -0.01 -15.50 -17.11
C LEU A 188 -0.17 -16.19 -18.47
N ILE A 189 -1.38 -16.19 -19.04
CA ILE A 189 -1.68 -16.79 -20.35
C ILE A 189 -0.87 -16.11 -21.47
N ASP A 190 -0.75 -14.78 -21.44
CA ASP A 190 -0.01 -14.00 -22.44
C ASP A 190 1.49 -14.31 -22.43
N HIS A 191 2.03 -14.80 -21.30
CA HIS A 191 3.40 -15.28 -21.18
C HIS A 191 3.52 -16.81 -21.37
N GLY A 192 2.47 -17.48 -21.86
CA GLY A 192 2.47 -18.91 -22.15
C GLY A 192 2.19 -19.80 -20.93
N VAL A 193 1.86 -19.23 -19.77
CA VAL A 193 1.53 -19.97 -18.54
C VAL A 193 0.03 -20.18 -18.47
N SER A 194 -0.46 -21.23 -19.16
CA SER A 194 -1.87 -21.63 -19.09
C SER A 194 -2.10 -22.69 -18.03
N ARG A 195 -3.02 -22.46 -17.08
CA ARG A 195 -3.44 -23.45 -16.09
C ARG A 195 -4.81 -24.03 -16.43
N PRO A 196 -4.99 -25.36 -16.35
CA PRO A 196 -6.32 -25.95 -16.50
C PRO A 196 -7.22 -25.52 -15.34
N LEU A 197 -8.52 -25.39 -15.63
CA LEU A 197 -9.57 -25.20 -14.65
C LEU A 197 -9.75 -26.46 -13.79
N HIS A 198 -10.56 -26.38 -12.72
CA HIS A 198 -10.81 -27.52 -11.82
C HIS A 198 -11.38 -28.76 -12.51
N ASP A 199 -12.06 -28.58 -13.64
CA ASP A 199 -12.61 -29.64 -14.48
C ASP A 199 -11.60 -30.20 -15.49
N GLY A 200 -10.36 -29.70 -15.48
CA GLY A 200 -9.29 -30.10 -16.40
C GLY A 200 -9.34 -29.41 -17.77
N SER A 201 -10.35 -28.58 -18.03
CA SER A 201 -10.46 -27.83 -19.28
C SER A 201 -9.49 -26.64 -19.31
N LEU A 202 -9.07 -26.21 -20.51
CA LEU A 202 -8.29 -24.99 -20.64
C LEU A 202 -9.21 -23.76 -20.57
N PRO A 203 -8.76 -22.65 -19.96
CA PRO A 203 -9.55 -21.43 -19.89
C PRO A 203 -9.85 -20.87 -21.28
N ASP A 204 -11.10 -20.52 -21.53
CA ASP A 204 -11.50 -19.80 -22.75
C ASP A 204 -10.96 -18.36 -22.70
N VAL A 205 -9.80 -18.16 -23.33
CA VAL A 205 -9.08 -16.88 -23.36
C VAL A 205 -9.93 -15.77 -23.98
N LEU A 206 -10.75 -16.08 -25.00
CA LEU A 206 -11.59 -15.08 -25.65
C LEU A 206 -12.67 -14.59 -24.69
N MET A 207 -13.31 -15.51 -23.97
CA MET A 207 -14.31 -15.18 -22.96
C MET A 207 -13.71 -14.33 -21.84
N LEU A 208 -12.55 -14.73 -21.30
CA LEU A 208 -11.87 -13.99 -20.22
C LEU A 208 -11.47 -12.57 -20.66
N ARG A 209 -10.93 -12.41 -21.88
CA ARG A 209 -10.61 -11.09 -22.43
C ARG A 209 -11.85 -10.23 -22.63
N THR A 210 -12.94 -10.83 -23.11
CA THR A 210 -14.21 -10.13 -23.30
C THR A 210 -14.78 -9.66 -21.96
N GLU A 211 -14.79 -10.53 -20.95
CA GLU A 211 -15.21 -10.18 -19.59
C GLU A 211 -14.36 -9.03 -19.02
N CYS A 212 -13.03 -9.14 -19.14
CA CYS A 212 -12.10 -8.11 -18.67
C CYS A 212 -12.34 -6.77 -19.36
N LEU A 213 -12.59 -6.77 -20.68
CA LEU A 213 -12.91 -5.56 -21.45
C LEU A 213 -14.24 -4.96 -21.01
N LEU A 214 -15.28 -5.77 -20.83
CA LEU A 214 -16.60 -5.30 -20.39
C LEU A 214 -16.52 -4.65 -18.99
N LEU A 215 -15.82 -5.29 -18.05
CA LEU A 215 -15.58 -4.72 -16.72
C LEU A 215 -14.70 -3.45 -16.76
N GLY A 216 -13.87 -3.30 -17.79
CA GLY A 216 -13.04 -2.12 -18.00
C GLY A 216 -13.79 -0.93 -18.60
N VAL A 217 -14.73 -1.18 -19.51
CA VAL A 217 -15.52 -0.15 -20.20
C VAL A 217 -16.73 0.28 -19.36
N ASP A 218 -17.25 -0.59 -18.49
CA ASP A 218 -18.35 -0.25 -17.60
C ASP A 218 -17.93 0.87 -16.63
N GLN A 219 -18.45 2.08 -16.89
CA GLN A 219 -18.28 3.23 -16.01
C GLN A 219 -19.16 3.14 -14.76
N GLY A 220 -20.06 2.16 -14.71
CA GLY A 220 -21.01 1.98 -13.63
C GLY A 220 -22.14 3.01 -13.66
N PRO A 221 -22.99 3.01 -12.63
CA PRO A 221 -24.11 3.95 -12.53
C PRO A 221 -23.61 5.40 -12.37
N LEU A 222 -24.34 6.35 -12.96
CA LEU A 222 -24.01 7.78 -12.96
C LEU A 222 -23.72 8.34 -11.56
N VAL A 223 -24.31 7.77 -10.51
CA VAL A 223 -24.08 8.17 -9.11
C VAL A 223 -22.60 8.13 -8.70
N LEU A 224 -21.80 7.21 -9.27
CA LEU A 224 -20.37 7.11 -8.99
C LEU A 224 -19.60 8.35 -9.47
N ASN A 225 -20.09 9.02 -10.51
CA ASN A 225 -19.53 10.27 -11.03
C ASN A 225 -20.18 11.51 -10.40
N ASP A 226 -21.49 11.45 -10.09
CA ASP A 226 -22.23 12.56 -9.51
C ASP A 226 -21.69 12.97 -8.15
N VAL A 227 -21.41 12.00 -7.27
CA VAL A 227 -21.03 12.29 -5.89
C VAL A 227 -19.68 13.03 -5.79
N PRO A 228 -18.59 12.56 -6.44
CA PRO A 228 -17.34 13.34 -6.52
C PRO A 228 -17.52 14.73 -7.14
N GLY A 229 -18.35 14.86 -8.18
CA GLY A 229 -18.61 16.14 -8.84
C GLY A 229 -19.33 17.15 -7.94
N VAL A 230 -20.41 16.73 -7.27
CA VAL A 230 -21.15 17.56 -6.30
C VAL A 230 -20.26 17.89 -5.10
N PHE A 231 -19.41 16.97 -4.67
CA PHE A 231 -18.46 17.22 -3.58
C PHE A 231 -17.40 18.26 -3.97
N ALA A 232 -16.84 18.17 -5.17
CA ALA A 232 -15.90 19.16 -5.69
C ALA A 232 -16.56 20.55 -5.78
N ARG A 233 -17.81 20.60 -6.24
CA ARG A 233 -18.61 21.84 -6.28
C ARG A 233 -18.80 22.46 -4.90
N ARG A 234 -19.18 21.64 -3.90
CA ARG A 234 -19.32 22.07 -2.51
C ARG A 234 -18.05 22.72 -1.98
N LEU A 235 -16.90 22.04 -2.14
CA LEU A 235 -15.62 22.56 -1.70
C LEU A 235 -15.30 23.89 -2.40
N TRP A 236 -15.47 23.96 -3.72
CA TRP A 236 -15.20 25.18 -4.47
C TRP A 236 -16.04 26.36 -3.98
N LEU A 237 -17.34 26.17 -3.72
CA LEU A 237 -18.21 27.23 -3.20
C LEU A 237 -17.75 27.72 -1.83
N ALA A 238 -17.40 26.82 -0.92
CA ALA A 238 -16.92 27.19 0.41
C ALA A 238 -15.59 27.98 0.32
N LEU A 239 -14.70 27.60 -0.58
CA LEU A 239 -13.44 28.32 -0.81
C LEU A 239 -13.62 29.76 -1.29
N GLN A 240 -14.68 30.05 -2.06
CA GLN A 240 -14.95 31.42 -2.52
C GLN A 240 -15.39 32.37 -1.40
N VAL A 241 -16.00 31.83 -0.33
CA VAL A 241 -16.51 32.63 0.78
C VAL A 241 -15.42 32.95 1.81
N LEU A 242 -14.33 32.18 1.85
CA LEU A 242 -13.24 32.36 2.82
C LEU A 242 -12.64 33.79 2.81
N PRO A 243 -12.18 34.31 3.98
CA PRO A 243 -11.37 35.53 4.06
C PRO A 243 -10.11 35.46 3.20
N GLU A 244 -9.62 36.60 2.69
CA GLU A 244 -8.55 36.63 1.67
C GLU A 244 -7.28 35.85 2.04
N VAL A 245 -6.87 35.90 3.32
CA VAL A 245 -5.67 35.20 3.81
C VAL A 245 -5.85 33.69 3.76
N GLN A 246 -6.97 33.17 4.29
CA GLN A 246 -7.29 31.74 4.29
C GLN A 246 -7.60 31.24 2.88
N ARG A 247 -8.24 32.08 2.05
CA ARG A 247 -8.55 31.78 0.66
C ARG A 247 -7.29 31.48 -0.15
N LYS A 248 -6.21 32.27 0.00
CA LYS A 248 -4.93 32.03 -0.69
C LYS A 248 -4.36 30.66 -0.33
N GLN A 249 -4.28 30.34 0.96
CA GLN A 249 -3.79 29.04 1.44
C GLN A 249 -4.63 27.89 0.91
N ALA A 250 -5.96 28.03 0.95
CA ALA A 250 -6.85 26.98 0.49
C ALA A 250 -6.83 26.80 -1.04
N HIS A 251 -6.63 27.87 -1.82
CA HIS A 251 -6.42 27.79 -3.27
C HIS A 251 -5.09 27.08 -3.62
N MET A 252 -4.05 27.24 -2.80
CA MET A 252 -2.81 26.46 -2.97
C MET A 252 -3.08 24.97 -2.77
N GLN A 253 -3.80 24.59 -1.71
CA GLN A 253 -4.18 23.18 -1.47
C GLN A 253 -5.06 22.63 -2.60
N TRP A 254 -6.02 23.42 -3.09
CA TRP A 254 -6.88 23.07 -4.22
C TRP A 254 -6.06 22.83 -5.50
N SER A 255 -5.13 23.73 -5.80
CA SER A 255 -4.26 23.62 -6.98
C SER A 255 -3.34 22.41 -6.90
N LEU A 256 -2.81 22.10 -5.70
CA LEU A 256 -2.04 20.89 -5.48
C LEU A 256 -2.88 19.62 -5.72
N LEU A 257 -4.14 19.59 -5.27
CA LEU A 257 -5.03 18.46 -5.53
C LEU A 257 -5.29 18.23 -7.02
N HIS A 258 -5.37 19.28 -7.86
CA HIS A 258 -5.44 19.11 -9.31
C HIS A 258 -4.22 18.36 -9.85
N LEU A 259 -3.02 18.81 -9.49
CA LEU A 259 -1.77 18.19 -9.93
C LEU A 259 -1.65 16.74 -9.43
N LEU A 260 -2.09 16.48 -8.19
CA LEU A 260 -2.10 15.14 -7.64
C LEU A 260 -3.18 14.26 -8.30
N HIS A 261 -4.34 14.78 -8.69
CA HIS A 261 -5.38 13.97 -9.33
C HIS A 261 -4.89 13.35 -10.65
N ASP A 262 -4.20 14.14 -11.48
CA ASP A 262 -3.65 13.66 -12.75
C ASP A 262 -2.60 12.55 -12.54
N LEU A 263 -1.67 12.74 -11.59
CA LEU A 263 -0.68 11.74 -11.22
C LEU A 263 -1.29 10.51 -10.53
N GLY A 264 -2.40 10.69 -9.82
CA GLY A 264 -3.07 9.66 -9.03
C GLY A 264 -3.69 8.55 -9.88
N ARG A 265 -4.17 8.87 -11.09
CA ARG A 265 -4.68 7.84 -12.01
C ARG A 265 -3.58 6.85 -12.41
N GLU A 266 -2.39 7.36 -12.67
CA GLU A 266 -1.24 6.55 -13.04
C GLU A 266 -0.70 5.77 -11.83
N VAL A 267 -0.66 6.40 -10.65
CA VAL A 267 -0.18 5.73 -9.43
C VAL A 267 -1.08 4.55 -9.04
N LYS A 268 -2.40 4.66 -9.22
CA LYS A 268 -3.34 3.55 -9.01
C LYS A 268 -3.04 2.36 -9.92
N ALA A 269 -2.75 2.62 -11.20
CA ALA A 269 -2.35 1.57 -12.14
C ALA A 269 -0.99 0.95 -11.77
N LEU A 270 -0.05 1.75 -11.25
CA LEU A 270 1.23 1.26 -10.75
C LEU A 270 1.08 0.42 -9.47
N ASP A 271 0.19 0.82 -8.56
CA ASP A 271 -0.12 0.03 -7.37
C ASP A 271 -0.74 -1.31 -7.75
N ALA A 272 -1.69 -1.33 -8.69
CA ALA A 272 -2.26 -2.57 -9.21
C ALA A 272 -1.21 -3.50 -9.84
N LEU A 273 -0.29 -2.94 -10.64
CA LEU A 273 0.83 -3.69 -11.21
C LEU A 273 1.78 -4.22 -10.12
N ALA A 274 2.08 -3.42 -9.11
CA ALA A 274 2.89 -3.86 -7.97
C ALA A 274 2.22 -5.01 -7.20
N GLN A 275 0.91 -4.91 -6.95
CA GLN A 275 0.14 -5.99 -6.32
C GLN A 275 0.17 -7.26 -7.16
N LEU A 276 -0.01 -7.16 -8.49
CA LEU A 276 0.12 -8.28 -9.41
C LEU A 276 1.48 -8.95 -9.29
N VAL A 277 2.58 -8.18 -9.39
CA VAL A 277 3.95 -8.72 -9.27
C VAL A 277 4.13 -9.50 -7.98
N LEU A 278 3.70 -8.94 -6.84
CA LEU A 278 3.89 -9.57 -5.54
C LEU A 278 3.03 -10.83 -5.37
N VAL A 279 1.81 -10.81 -5.87
CA VAL A 279 0.95 -12.01 -5.88
C VAL A 279 1.57 -13.11 -6.74
N LEU A 280 2.14 -12.75 -7.89
CA LEU A 280 2.81 -13.73 -8.76
C LEU A 280 4.11 -14.26 -8.11
N ALA A 281 4.92 -13.40 -7.52
CA ALA A 281 6.23 -13.74 -6.96
C ALA A 281 6.15 -14.60 -5.69
N TRP A 282 5.17 -14.35 -4.84
CA TRP A 282 5.12 -14.93 -3.49
C TRP A 282 4.08 -16.03 -3.29
N ASN A 283 3.49 -16.51 -4.37
CA ASN A 283 2.52 -17.60 -4.28
C ASN A 283 3.21 -18.95 -4.00
N PRO A 284 2.93 -19.60 -2.86
CA PRO A 284 3.62 -20.83 -2.45
C PRO A 284 3.26 -22.07 -3.29
N GLU A 285 2.18 -22.03 -4.08
CA GLU A 285 1.70 -23.15 -4.89
C GLU A 285 2.15 -23.10 -6.36
N MET A 286 3.05 -22.17 -6.69
CA MET A 286 3.29 -21.79 -8.07
C MET A 286 4.68 -22.20 -8.58
N ASP A 287 4.71 -22.50 -9.88
CA ASP A 287 5.87 -23.03 -10.59
C ASP A 287 6.86 -21.92 -10.99
N LEU A 288 8.07 -22.31 -11.39
CA LEU A 288 9.14 -21.39 -11.78
C LEU A 288 8.70 -20.41 -12.88
N ASP A 289 7.91 -20.89 -13.85
CA ASP A 289 7.43 -20.10 -14.99
C ASP A 289 6.61 -18.87 -14.55
N GLN A 290 5.81 -18.99 -13.49
CA GLN A 290 5.06 -17.85 -12.95
C GLN A 290 6.00 -16.80 -12.35
N VAL A 291 7.08 -17.23 -11.69
CA VAL A 291 8.06 -16.31 -11.10
C VAL A 291 8.80 -15.56 -12.21
N GLU A 292 9.06 -16.18 -13.36
CA GLU A 292 9.61 -15.49 -14.52
C GLU A 292 8.67 -14.40 -15.04
N VAL A 293 7.36 -14.68 -15.11
CA VAL A 293 6.35 -13.66 -15.43
C VAL A 293 6.37 -12.54 -14.39
N ALA A 294 6.51 -12.85 -13.10
CA ALA A 294 6.62 -11.84 -12.04
C ALA A 294 7.83 -10.92 -12.26
N TYR A 295 9.00 -11.45 -12.62
CA TYR A 295 10.18 -10.65 -12.95
C TYR A 295 9.95 -9.77 -14.20
N ALA A 296 9.30 -10.30 -15.24
CA ALA A 296 8.96 -9.52 -16.43
C ALA A 296 8.04 -8.33 -16.10
N GLN A 297 7.01 -8.56 -15.27
CA GLN A 297 6.11 -7.51 -14.80
C GLN A 297 6.81 -6.53 -13.84
N ALA A 298 7.75 -7.01 -13.02
CA ALA A 298 8.53 -6.17 -12.11
C ALA A 298 9.46 -5.21 -12.87
N ALA A 299 10.08 -5.66 -13.95
CA ALA A 299 10.89 -4.81 -14.82
C ALA A 299 10.04 -3.72 -15.50
N GLU A 300 8.82 -4.07 -15.96
CA GLU A 300 7.89 -3.10 -16.53
C GLU A 300 7.40 -2.09 -15.47
N TYR A 301 7.11 -2.54 -14.26
CA TYR A 301 6.80 -1.65 -13.13
C TYR A 301 7.95 -0.67 -12.88
N ARG A 302 9.20 -1.16 -12.79
CA ARG A 302 10.38 -0.35 -12.55
C ARG A 302 10.55 0.75 -13.60
N LYS A 303 10.32 0.42 -14.88
CA LYS A 303 10.33 1.41 -15.96
C LYS A 303 9.27 2.48 -15.76
N ARG A 304 8.01 2.07 -15.57
CA ARG A 304 6.88 3.01 -15.45
C ARG A 304 6.94 3.87 -14.19
N ILE A 305 7.39 3.32 -13.05
CA ILE A 305 7.52 4.10 -11.81
C ILE A 305 8.65 5.12 -11.91
N CYS A 306 9.75 4.81 -12.61
CA CYS A 306 10.79 5.79 -12.90
C CYS A 306 10.26 6.96 -13.75
N ASP A 307 9.52 6.66 -14.82
CA ASP A 307 8.91 7.69 -15.68
C ASP A 307 7.89 8.54 -14.89
N TRP A 308 7.08 7.89 -14.05
CA TRP A 308 6.14 8.58 -13.16
C TRP A 308 6.85 9.47 -12.14
N LEU A 309 7.95 9.01 -11.53
CA LEU A 309 8.75 9.79 -10.57
C LEU A 309 9.36 11.04 -11.20
N VAL A 310 9.75 10.99 -12.48
CA VAL A 310 10.23 12.17 -13.22
C VAL A 310 9.14 13.24 -13.34
N ARG A 311 7.89 12.83 -13.60
CA ARG A 311 6.75 13.75 -13.61
C ARG A 311 6.42 14.25 -12.20
N ALA A 312 6.41 13.36 -11.21
CA ALA A 312 6.19 13.71 -9.81
C ALA A 312 7.21 14.73 -9.29
N ALA A 313 8.46 14.69 -9.77
CA ALA A 313 9.50 15.64 -9.39
C ALA A 313 9.19 17.10 -9.77
N GLN A 314 8.20 17.33 -10.64
CA GLN A 314 7.75 18.68 -11.03
C GLN A 314 6.74 19.27 -10.04
N VAL A 315 6.19 18.47 -9.13
CA VAL A 315 5.17 18.90 -8.16
C VAL A 315 5.82 19.22 -6.81
N ILE A 316 5.54 20.42 -6.31
CA ILE A 316 5.98 20.88 -4.98
C ILE A 316 4.86 20.62 -3.97
N VAL A 317 5.14 19.87 -2.90
CA VAL A 317 4.15 19.41 -1.91
C VAL A 317 3.95 20.41 -0.76
N SER A 318 4.98 21.22 -0.49
CA SER A 318 4.98 22.26 0.55
C SER A 318 5.83 23.42 0.06
N GLU A 319 5.23 24.62 -0.01
CA GLU A 319 5.94 25.83 -0.44
C GLU A 319 6.98 26.27 0.59
N ASP A 320 6.70 26.13 1.89
CA ASP A 320 7.62 26.55 2.96
C ASP A 320 8.96 25.80 2.91
N SER A 321 8.90 24.51 2.55
CA SER A 321 10.05 23.62 2.53
C SER A 321 10.56 23.30 1.12
N GLN A 322 9.85 23.75 0.08
CA GLN A 322 10.12 23.47 -1.34
C GLN A 322 10.37 21.97 -1.62
N VAL A 323 9.69 21.10 -0.87
CA VAL A 323 9.85 19.66 -0.99
C VAL A 323 9.11 19.17 -2.23
N ARG A 324 9.86 18.53 -3.13
CA ARG A 324 9.31 17.85 -4.31
C ARG A 324 8.60 16.55 -3.94
N LEU A 325 7.56 16.20 -4.67
CA LEU A 325 6.74 15.01 -4.43
C LEU A 325 7.54 13.71 -4.52
N ASP A 326 8.39 13.56 -5.53
CA ASP A 326 9.24 12.38 -5.72
C ASP A 326 10.13 12.12 -4.50
N LYS A 327 10.80 13.16 -3.99
CA LYS A 327 11.66 13.08 -2.81
C LYS A 327 10.86 12.77 -1.56
N TYR A 328 9.72 13.44 -1.37
CA TYR A 328 8.82 13.19 -0.25
C TYR A 328 8.42 11.70 -0.18
N LEU A 329 8.02 11.13 -1.31
CA LEU A 329 7.58 9.75 -1.38
C LEU A 329 8.71 8.73 -1.24
N LEU A 330 9.88 9.00 -1.83
CA LEU A 330 11.05 8.12 -1.69
C LEU A 330 11.59 8.09 -0.26
N LEU A 331 11.41 9.15 0.53
CA LEU A 331 11.73 9.15 1.96
C LEU A 331 10.88 8.14 2.75
N LEU A 332 9.69 7.79 2.26
CA LEU A 332 8.81 6.79 2.87
C LEU A 332 9.27 5.34 2.56
N CYS A 333 10.28 5.17 1.72
CA CYS A 333 10.75 3.87 1.21
C CYS A 333 12.12 3.49 1.80
N PRO A 334 12.22 3.15 3.10
CA PRO A 334 13.50 2.95 3.78
C PRO A 334 14.27 1.72 3.27
N LEU A 335 13.57 0.73 2.72
CA LEU A 335 14.14 -0.53 2.24
C LEU A 335 14.70 -0.45 0.83
N LEU A 336 14.56 0.69 0.15
CA LEU A 336 15.02 0.85 -1.24
C LEU A 336 16.53 0.61 -1.39
N SER A 337 17.32 1.00 -0.40
CA SER A 337 18.77 0.77 -0.39
C SER A 337 19.17 -0.69 -0.19
N SER A 338 18.32 -1.50 0.45
CA SER A 338 18.60 -2.89 0.80
C SER A 338 17.97 -3.92 -0.14
N LEU A 339 16.77 -3.62 -0.66
CA LEU A 339 15.98 -4.53 -1.50
C LEU A 339 15.94 -4.08 -2.97
N GLY A 340 16.40 -2.87 -3.32
CA GLY A 340 16.33 -2.36 -4.69
C GLY A 340 17.32 -2.98 -5.69
N GLY A 341 17.98 -4.08 -5.32
CA GLY A 341 18.99 -4.76 -6.16
C GLY A 341 18.37 -5.63 -7.24
N ASP A 342 17.25 -6.29 -6.94
CA ASP A 342 16.44 -7.11 -7.85
C ASP A 342 15.10 -6.40 -8.18
N ASP A 343 14.48 -6.74 -9.30
CA ASP A 343 13.27 -6.02 -9.74
C ASP A 343 12.05 -6.28 -8.84
N ILE A 344 11.91 -7.50 -8.29
CA ILE A 344 10.84 -7.82 -7.34
C ILE A 344 11.08 -7.12 -6.01
N GLY A 345 12.30 -7.19 -5.46
CA GLY A 345 12.67 -6.42 -4.26
C GLY A 345 12.55 -4.89 -4.45
N TYR A 346 12.75 -4.37 -5.67
CA TYR A 346 12.49 -2.97 -6.00
C TYR A 346 11.00 -2.62 -5.91
N VAL A 347 10.11 -3.49 -6.43
CA VAL A 347 8.66 -3.33 -6.29
C VAL A 347 8.25 -3.33 -4.81
N GLU A 348 8.77 -4.27 -4.02
CA GLU A 348 8.52 -4.34 -2.57
C GLU A 348 8.96 -3.08 -1.84
N ALA A 349 10.17 -2.62 -2.11
CA ALA A 349 10.75 -1.47 -1.45
C ALA A 349 9.96 -0.18 -1.70
N LEU A 350 9.31 -0.07 -2.86
CA LEU A 350 8.50 1.08 -3.25
C LEU A 350 7.01 0.97 -2.87
N ARG A 351 6.54 -0.14 -2.28
CA ARG A 351 5.15 -0.26 -1.79
C ARG A 351 4.68 0.92 -0.93
N PRO A 352 5.49 1.46 0.01
CA PRO A 352 5.08 2.60 0.83
C PRO A 352 4.80 3.87 0.03
N LEU A 353 5.36 4.01 -1.18
CA LEU A 353 5.14 5.16 -2.05
C LEU A 353 3.67 5.30 -2.42
N HIS A 354 3.02 4.21 -2.83
CA HIS A 354 1.61 4.23 -3.28
C HIS A 354 0.69 4.68 -2.15
N THR A 355 0.84 4.06 -0.98
CA THR A 355 0.07 4.44 0.22
C THR A 355 0.41 5.84 0.70
N GLY A 356 1.68 6.25 0.59
CA GLY A 356 2.13 7.60 0.91
C GLY A 356 1.48 8.66 0.02
N PHE A 357 1.32 8.37 -1.26
CA PHE A 357 0.62 9.24 -2.20
C PHE A 357 -0.86 9.37 -1.85
N THR A 358 -1.56 8.25 -1.64
CA THR A 358 -2.97 8.24 -1.21
C THR A 358 -3.18 9.06 0.06
N ARG A 359 -2.33 8.85 1.08
CA ARG A 359 -2.41 9.59 2.33
C ARG A 359 -2.13 11.09 2.18
N LEU A 360 -1.20 11.46 1.28
CA LEU A 360 -0.96 12.86 0.98
C LEU A 360 -2.21 13.48 0.34
N TYR A 361 -2.81 12.81 -0.64
CA TYR A 361 -4.04 13.26 -1.27
C TYR A 361 -5.17 13.44 -0.25
N GLU A 362 -5.41 12.42 0.58
CA GLU A 362 -6.42 12.43 1.65
C GLU A 362 -6.16 13.54 2.67
N SER A 363 -4.91 13.73 3.11
CA SER A 363 -4.55 14.78 4.06
C SER A 363 -4.88 16.17 3.51
N ARG A 364 -4.56 16.42 2.24
CA ARG A 364 -4.84 17.69 1.56
C ARG A 364 -6.34 17.91 1.40
N LEU A 365 -7.08 16.87 1.03
CA LEU A 365 -8.52 16.93 0.93
C LEU A 365 -9.17 17.17 2.30
N ARG A 366 -8.69 16.51 3.36
CA ARG A 366 -9.20 16.65 4.73
C ARG A 366 -9.12 18.09 5.22
N THR A 367 -8.00 18.78 4.97
CA THR A 367 -7.87 20.21 5.28
C THR A 367 -8.90 21.07 4.57
N LEU A 368 -9.24 20.76 3.31
CA LEU A 368 -10.27 21.51 2.60
C LEU A 368 -11.68 21.20 3.10
N VAL A 369 -11.94 19.94 3.46
CA VAL A 369 -13.23 19.52 4.03
C VAL A 369 -13.49 20.21 5.37
N THR A 370 -12.47 20.32 6.23
CA THR A 370 -12.60 21.01 7.51
C THR A 370 -12.88 22.51 7.32
N LEU A 371 -12.13 23.16 6.42
CA LEU A 371 -12.37 24.58 6.09
C LEU A 371 -13.76 24.80 5.49
N ALA A 372 -14.23 23.88 4.64
CA ALA A 372 -15.56 23.97 4.07
C ALA A 372 -16.66 23.81 5.14
N ASP A 373 -16.51 22.85 6.07
CA ASP A 373 -17.47 22.66 7.16
C ASP A 373 -17.54 23.91 8.07
N GLU A 374 -16.42 24.54 8.38
CA GLU A 374 -16.37 25.79 9.15
C GLU A 374 -17.12 26.94 8.45
N VAL A 375 -16.92 27.11 7.14
CA VAL A 375 -17.64 28.11 6.34
C VAL A 375 -19.14 27.82 6.30
N GLU A 376 -19.53 26.56 6.10
CA GLU A 376 -20.93 26.16 6.05
C GLU A 376 -21.65 26.40 7.37
N GLN A 377 -20.98 26.14 8.50
CA GLN A 377 -21.49 26.47 9.83
C GLN A 377 -21.67 27.98 10.03
N GLN A 378 -20.71 28.80 9.61
CA GLN A 378 -20.79 30.27 9.70
C GLN A 378 -21.94 30.84 8.86
N LEU A 379 -22.24 30.21 7.72
CA LEU A 379 -23.35 30.57 6.85
C LEU A 379 -24.71 30.05 7.35
N GLY A 380 -24.74 29.29 8.44
CA GLY A 380 -25.97 28.71 8.99
C GLY A 380 -26.60 27.64 8.10
N LEU A 381 -25.81 26.96 7.26
CA LEU A 381 -26.30 25.90 6.39
C LEU A 381 -26.65 24.64 7.19
N ARG A 382 -27.63 23.89 6.69
CA ARG A 382 -27.96 22.59 7.28
C ARG A 382 -26.88 21.60 6.90
N LEU A 383 -26.10 21.14 7.86
CA LEU A 383 -25.02 20.16 7.66
C LEU A 383 -25.56 18.78 7.30
N LEU A 384 -24.73 17.99 6.61
CA LEU A 384 -25.04 16.59 6.32
C LEU A 384 -25.20 15.77 7.61
N SER A 385 -26.18 14.88 7.63
CA SER A 385 -26.38 13.94 8.72
C SER A 385 -25.17 13.01 8.88
N ALA A 386 -24.75 12.74 10.12
CA ALA A 386 -23.72 11.73 10.38
C ALA A 386 -24.23 10.34 9.95
N PRO A 387 -23.36 9.45 9.43
CA PRO A 387 -23.76 8.08 9.11
C PRO A 387 -24.31 7.38 10.36
N SER A 388 -25.35 6.55 10.24
CA SER A 388 -26.03 5.94 11.41
C SER A 388 -25.11 5.05 12.25
N SER A 389 -24.00 4.55 11.66
CA SER A 389 -22.95 3.80 12.35
C SER A 389 -22.10 4.67 13.29
N ALA A 390 -21.89 5.96 12.98
CA ALA A 390 -21.18 6.89 13.85
C ALA A 390 -22.05 7.39 15.03
N VAL A 391 -23.38 7.38 14.87
CA VAL A 391 -24.31 7.71 15.96
C VAL A 391 -24.29 6.62 17.05
N GLN A 392 -23.99 5.37 16.68
CA GLN A 392 -23.90 4.26 17.63
C GLN A 392 -22.61 4.27 18.46
N SER A 393 -21.48 4.75 17.92
CA SER A 393 -20.23 4.88 18.69
C SER A 393 -20.30 6.04 19.68
N VAL A 394 -20.87 7.18 19.28
CA VAL A 394 -21.03 8.35 20.17
C VAL A 394 -22.03 8.09 21.30
N ALA A 395 -23.07 7.29 21.06
CA ALA A 395 -24.02 6.88 22.09
C ALA A 395 -23.43 5.90 23.12
N GLN A 396 -22.37 5.16 22.78
CA GLN A 396 -21.68 4.24 23.70
C GLN A 396 -20.65 4.94 24.60
N ASP A 397 -20.14 6.11 24.20
CA ASP A 397 -19.15 6.88 24.97
C ASP A 397 -19.78 7.94 25.90
N SER A 398 -21.10 7.92 26.09
CA SER A 398 -21.74 8.74 27.12
C SER A 398 -21.62 8.05 28.48
N PRO A 399 -20.87 8.59 29.45
CA PRO A 399 -20.86 8.02 30.80
C PRO A 399 -22.29 8.13 31.35
N LEU A 400 -22.81 6.99 31.80
CA LEU A 400 -24.01 6.90 32.62
C LEU A 400 -23.87 7.85 33.82
N LEU A 401 -24.38 9.07 33.67
CA LEU A 401 -24.81 9.92 34.76
C LEU A 401 -26.32 9.75 34.82
N ASP A 402 -26.75 8.79 35.64
CA ASP A 402 -27.92 8.88 36.52
C ASP A 402 -28.21 7.50 37.12
N GLN A 403 -27.70 7.26 38.34
CA GLN A 403 -28.41 6.70 39.50
C GLN A 403 -27.55 6.74 40.76
#